data_AF-A0A7C4H344-F1
#
_entry.id   AF-A0A7C4H344-F1
#
_cell.length_a   1.000
_cell.length_b   1.000
_cell.length_c   1.000
_cell.angle_alpha   90.00
_cell.angle_beta   90.00
_cell.angle_gamma   90.00
#
_symmetry.space_group_name_H-M   'P 1'
#
loop_
_entity.id
_entity.type
_entity.pdbx_description
1 polymer ?
#
loop_
_entity_poly.entity_id
_entity_poly.type
_entity_poly.pdbx_seq_one_letter_code
_entity_poly.pdbx_strand_id
1 'polypeptide(L)'
;MPGHKTHLAAELACLPLCLGAGYGLGLREELLPLGLGYLAGSLFLSPDLDLYHSRPARRWRLFRALWWPYTRLFRHRGLSHHPLLGPLTRFLYLSLWALGVWTLAGLPRVEPPPVALALPFLAGLLLPQLLHVLLDRL
;
A
#
# COMPACT_ATOMS: atom_id res chain seq x y z
N MET A 1 21.33 9.00 2.28
CA MET A 1 19.93 8.57 2.16
C MET A 1 19.81 7.74 0.90
N PRO A 2 19.46 6.45 1.00
CA PRO A 2 19.18 5.62 -0.15
C PRO A 2 18.16 6.34 -1.07
N GLY A 3 18.46 6.49 -2.36
CA GLY A 3 17.55 7.21 -3.26
C GLY A 3 16.24 6.43 -3.45
N HIS A 4 15.13 7.06 -3.81
CA HIS A 4 13.82 6.46 -4.14
C HIS A 4 13.81 5.15 -4.99
N LYS A 5 14.92 4.79 -5.68
CA LYS A 5 15.08 3.51 -6.38
C LYS A 5 15.44 2.34 -5.45
N THR A 6 16.14 2.60 -4.35
CA THR A 6 16.63 1.58 -3.41
C THR A 6 15.53 1.07 -2.47
N HIS A 7 14.54 1.91 -2.14
CA HIS A 7 13.43 1.53 -1.26
C HIS A 7 12.61 0.37 -1.86
N LEU A 8 12.11 0.56 -3.09
CA LEU A 8 11.36 -0.49 -3.76
C LEU A 8 12.20 -1.76 -4.01
N ALA A 9 13.47 -1.61 -4.35
CA ALA A 9 14.35 -2.77 -4.55
C ALA A 9 14.51 -3.57 -3.25
N ALA A 10 14.72 -2.88 -2.13
CA ALA A 10 14.81 -3.51 -0.81
C ALA A 10 13.48 -4.17 -0.40
N GLU A 11 12.35 -3.48 -0.62
CA GLU A 11 11.03 -4.06 -0.36
C GLU A 11 10.79 -5.33 -1.17
N LEU A 12 11.02 -5.31 -2.49
CA LEU A 12 10.83 -6.50 -3.31
C LEU A 12 11.82 -7.62 -2.96
N ALA A 13 13.03 -7.30 -2.52
CA ALA A 13 14.00 -8.29 -2.03
C ALA A 13 13.57 -8.92 -0.69
N CYS A 14 12.83 -8.20 0.16
CA CYS A 14 12.30 -8.72 1.41
C CYS A 14 11.05 -9.59 1.25
N LEU A 15 10.29 -9.45 0.15
CA LEU A 15 9.11 -10.27 -0.11
C LEU A 15 9.33 -11.79 0.01
N PRO A 16 10.33 -12.43 -0.64
CA PRO A 16 10.54 -13.88 -0.50
C PRO A 16 10.87 -14.29 0.94
N LEU A 17 11.52 -13.42 1.72
CA LEU A 17 11.78 -13.68 3.15
C LEU A 17 10.48 -13.66 3.95
N CYS A 18 9.60 -12.69 3.70
CA CYS A 18 8.28 -12.62 4.34
C CYS A 18 7.42 -13.85 4.00
N LEU A 19 7.38 -14.27 2.73
CA LEU A 19 6.64 -15.45 2.30
C LEU A 19 7.23 -16.75 2.85
N GLY A 20 8.57 -16.88 2.85
CA GLY A 20 9.27 -18.03 3.42
C GLY A 20 9.04 -18.17 4.93
N ALA A 21 9.05 -17.05 5.66
CA ALA A 21 8.71 -17.03 7.08
C ALA A 21 7.25 -17.46 7.32
N GLY A 22 6.30 -16.91 6.57
CA GLY A 22 4.89 -17.31 6.65
C GLY A 22 4.70 -18.81 6.36
N TYR A 23 5.38 -19.33 5.35
CA TYR A 23 5.36 -20.76 5.02
C TYR A 23 5.90 -21.62 6.17
N GLY A 24 7.01 -21.22 6.78
CA GLY A 24 7.61 -21.90 7.94
C GLY A 24 6.72 -21.90 9.18
N LEU A 25 5.87 -20.87 9.33
CA LEU A 25 4.86 -20.77 10.38
C LEU A 25 3.56 -21.52 10.08
N GLY A 26 3.45 -22.16 8.92
CA GLY A 26 2.25 -22.92 8.51
C GLY A 26 1.12 -22.08 7.94
N LEU A 27 1.35 -20.80 7.63
CA LEU A 27 0.35 -19.84 7.12
C LEU A 27 0.09 -20.00 5.60
N ARG A 28 -0.16 -21.24 5.14
CA ARG A 28 -0.17 -21.61 3.72
C ARG A 28 -1.26 -20.90 2.93
N GLU A 29 -2.47 -20.80 3.48
CA GLU A 29 -3.63 -20.18 2.82
C GLU A 29 -3.52 -18.65 2.80
N GLU A 30 -2.78 -18.08 3.74
CA GLU A 30 -2.56 -16.66 3.91
C GLU A 30 -1.46 -16.11 2.98
N LEU A 31 -0.57 -16.95 2.44
CA LEU A 31 0.59 -16.51 1.66
C LEU A 31 0.19 -15.73 0.41
N LEU A 32 -0.84 -16.20 -0.30
CA LEU A 32 -1.30 -15.53 -1.51
C LEU A 32 -1.87 -14.13 -1.22
N PRO A 33 -2.87 -13.96 -0.34
CA PRO A 33 -3.36 -12.62 0.00
C PRO A 33 -2.26 -11.75 0.61
N LEU A 34 -1.38 -12.29 1.45
CA LEU A 34 -0.24 -11.55 2.02
C LEU A 34 0.72 -11.05 0.93
N GLY A 35 1.10 -11.92 -0.02
CA GLY A 35 1.98 -11.55 -1.12
C GLY A 35 1.37 -10.51 -2.05
N LEU A 36 0.08 -10.64 -2.37
CA LEU A 36 -0.66 -9.66 -3.16
C LEU A 36 -0.74 -8.31 -2.44
N GLY A 37 -1.02 -8.32 -1.14
CA GLY A 37 -1.02 -7.12 -0.30
C GLY A 37 0.35 -6.46 -0.27
N TYR A 38 1.42 -7.24 -0.11
CA TYR A 38 2.80 -6.74 -0.12
C TYR A 38 3.14 -6.07 -1.45
N LEU A 39 2.87 -6.73 -2.57
CA LEU A 39 3.13 -6.17 -3.89
C LEU A 39 2.31 -4.90 -4.14
N ALA A 40 1.03 -4.88 -3.73
CA ALA A 40 0.19 -3.70 -3.82
C ALA A 40 0.76 -2.54 -2.98
N GLY A 41 1.25 -2.84 -1.77
CA GLY A 41 1.88 -1.90 -0.85
C GLY A 41 3.12 -1.25 -1.44
N SER A 42 4.05 -2.08 -1.90
CA SER A 42 5.32 -1.62 -2.49
C SER A 42 5.16 -0.88 -3.81
N LEU A 43 4.33 -1.40 -4.71
CA LEU A 43 4.25 -0.87 -6.07
C LEU A 43 3.30 0.33 -6.15
N PHE A 44 2.13 0.24 -5.54
CA PHE A 44 1.03 1.16 -5.77
C PHE A 44 0.68 2.03 -4.56
N LEU A 45 0.86 1.52 -3.34
CA LEU A 45 0.41 2.17 -2.10
C LEU A 45 1.56 2.59 -1.17
N SER A 46 2.70 2.94 -1.75
CA SER A 46 3.89 3.40 -1.03
C SER A 46 3.69 4.80 -0.38
N PRO A 47 4.42 5.14 0.71
CA PRO A 47 4.47 6.47 1.32
C PRO A 47 4.59 7.62 0.33
N ASP A 48 5.45 7.46 -0.68
CA ASP A 48 5.78 8.48 -1.66
C ASP A 48 4.60 8.89 -2.58
N LEU A 49 3.39 8.36 -2.38
CA LEU A 49 2.18 8.88 -3.01
C LEU A 49 1.84 10.32 -2.58
N ASP A 50 2.44 10.80 -1.49
CA ASP A 50 2.42 12.22 -1.12
C ASP A 50 3.24 13.12 -2.08
N LEU A 51 4.00 12.52 -3.01
CA LEU A 51 4.69 13.20 -4.10
C LEU A 51 4.06 12.87 -5.46
N TYR A 52 3.49 13.86 -6.13
CA TYR A 52 2.77 13.66 -7.40
C TYR A 52 3.64 13.07 -8.52
N HIS A 53 4.93 13.39 -8.52
CA HIS A 53 5.91 12.90 -9.48
C HIS A 53 6.72 11.70 -8.95
N SER A 54 6.21 10.96 -7.97
CA SER A 54 6.87 9.74 -7.51
C SER A 54 6.68 8.56 -8.48
N ARG A 55 7.50 7.51 -8.31
CA ARG A 55 7.37 6.26 -9.06
C ARG A 55 6.05 5.53 -8.76
N PRO A 56 5.63 5.37 -7.48
CA PRO A 56 4.32 4.81 -7.15
C PRO A 56 3.19 5.57 -7.84
N ALA A 57 3.18 6.91 -7.76
CA ALA A 57 2.18 7.73 -8.44
C ALA A 57 2.15 7.49 -9.97
N ARG A 58 3.32 7.36 -10.62
CA ARG A 58 3.39 7.03 -12.07
C ARG A 58 2.83 5.65 -12.43
N ARG A 59 2.88 4.66 -11.54
CA ARG A 59 2.34 3.31 -11.82
C ARG A 59 0.82 3.29 -11.93
N TRP A 60 0.14 4.27 -11.34
CA TRP A 60 -1.30 4.45 -11.50
C TRP A 60 -1.70 4.95 -12.91
N ARG A 61 -0.72 5.32 -13.76
CA ARG A 61 -0.96 5.81 -15.14
C ARG A 61 -1.96 6.96 -15.14
N LEU A 62 -3.08 6.83 -15.85
CA LEU A 62 -4.14 7.84 -15.91
C LEU A 62 -4.75 8.13 -14.53
N PHE A 63 -4.90 7.10 -13.69
CA PHE A 63 -5.42 7.24 -12.33
C PHE A 63 -4.46 7.94 -11.36
N ARG A 64 -3.26 8.32 -11.81
CA ARG A 64 -2.36 9.17 -11.01
C ARG A 64 -3.02 10.50 -10.62
N ALA A 65 -3.89 11.04 -11.46
CA ALA A 65 -4.61 12.28 -11.17
C ALA A 65 -5.41 12.20 -9.86
N LEU A 66 -5.89 11.00 -9.50
CA LEU A 66 -6.56 10.76 -8.23
C LEU A 66 -5.67 11.06 -7.03
N TRP A 67 -4.34 11.02 -7.15
CA TRP A 67 -3.43 11.29 -6.03
C TRP A 67 -3.04 12.77 -5.91
N TRP A 68 -3.42 13.62 -6.88
CA TRP A 68 -3.08 15.04 -6.81
C TRP A 68 -3.64 15.73 -5.54
N PRO A 69 -4.90 15.54 -5.14
CA PRO A 69 -5.40 16.08 -3.87
C PRO A 69 -4.65 15.52 -2.65
N TYR A 70 -4.31 14.23 -2.65
CA TYR A 70 -3.52 13.61 -1.59
C TYR A 70 -2.18 14.34 -1.37
N THR A 71 -1.48 14.69 -2.45
CA THR A 71 -0.20 15.43 -2.40
C THR A 71 -0.33 16.86 -1.88
N ARG A 72 -1.54 17.43 -1.89
CA ARG A 72 -1.85 18.75 -1.32
C ARG A 72 -2.20 18.68 0.17
N LEU A 73 -2.81 17.57 0.59
CA LEU A 73 -3.25 17.33 1.96
C LEU A 73 -2.12 16.83 2.86
N PHE A 74 -1.22 16.00 2.33
CA PHE A 74 -0.17 15.35 3.10
C PHE A 74 1.21 15.90 2.73
N ARG A 75 1.96 16.33 3.74
CA ARG A 75 3.37 16.73 3.57
C ARG A 75 4.23 15.49 3.39
N HIS A 76 5.21 15.57 2.49
CA HIS A 76 6.20 14.51 2.33
C HIS A 76 6.95 14.25 3.65
N ARG A 77 7.10 12.97 4.02
CA ARG A 77 7.63 12.52 5.33
C ARG A 77 6.78 12.95 6.54
N GLY A 78 5.52 13.32 6.31
CA GLY A 78 4.52 13.60 7.34
C GLY A 78 3.72 12.34 7.70
N LEU A 79 2.40 12.49 7.84
CA LEU A 79 1.50 11.42 8.30
C LEU A 79 1.50 10.18 7.38
N SER A 80 1.74 10.36 6.07
CA SER A 80 1.91 9.30 5.05
C SER A 80 3.09 8.35 5.35
N HIS A 81 4.12 8.81 6.05
CA HIS A 81 5.28 8.01 6.48
C HIS A 81 5.14 7.53 7.93
N HIS A 82 3.96 7.67 8.55
CA HIS A 82 3.71 7.04 9.84
C HIS A 82 3.51 5.51 9.64
N PRO A 83 4.07 4.65 10.53
CA PRO A 83 3.96 3.19 10.42
C PRO A 83 2.53 2.67 10.23
N LEU A 84 1.58 3.12 11.07
CA LEU A 84 0.18 2.70 11.01
C LEU A 84 -0.75 3.73 10.35
N LEU A 85 -0.65 5.00 10.74
CA LEU A 85 -1.52 6.05 10.23
C LEU A 85 -1.32 6.34 8.73
N GLY A 86 -0.11 6.15 8.18
CA GLY A 86 0.15 6.38 6.75
C GLY A 86 -0.62 5.44 5.82
N PRO A 87 -0.63 4.12 6.06
CA PRO A 87 -1.54 3.21 5.39
C PRO A 87 -3.00 3.61 5.56
N LEU A 88 -3.44 3.91 6.78
CA LEU A 88 -4.84 4.26 7.06
C LEU A 88 -5.31 5.48 6.28
N THR A 89 -4.48 6.51 6.13
CA THR A 89 -4.84 7.70 5.33
C THR A 89 -5.01 7.35 3.86
N ARG A 90 -4.15 6.49 3.28
CA ARG A 90 -4.28 6.06 1.87
C ARG A 90 -5.49 5.15 1.66
N PHE A 91 -5.77 4.26 2.61
CA PHE A 91 -6.98 3.43 2.58
C PHE A 91 -8.23 4.27 2.60
N LEU A 92 -8.37 5.16 3.60
CA LEU A 92 -9.51 6.05 3.70
C LEU A 92 -9.67 6.89 2.42
N TYR A 93 -8.56 7.44 1.91
CA TYR A 93 -8.54 8.23 0.69
C TYR A 93 -9.09 7.47 -0.52
N LEU A 94 -8.59 6.25 -0.77
CA LEU A 94 -9.07 5.43 -1.87
C LEU A 94 -10.49 4.93 -1.67
N SER A 95 -10.87 4.60 -0.43
CA SER A 95 -12.24 4.19 -0.11
C SER A 95 -13.24 5.31 -0.39
N LEU A 96 -12.89 6.58 -0.13
CA LEU A 96 -13.76 7.72 -0.46
C LEU A 96 -13.91 7.89 -1.99
N TRP A 97 -12.82 7.79 -2.75
CA TRP A 97 -12.89 7.81 -4.22
C TRP A 97 -13.72 6.66 -4.76
N ALA A 98 -13.46 5.43 -4.29
CA ALA A 98 -14.18 4.24 -4.71
C ALA A 98 -15.67 4.35 -4.38
N LEU A 99 -16.02 4.80 -3.16
CA LEU A 99 -17.41 5.01 -2.75
C LEU A 99 -18.10 6.05 -3.64
N GLY A 100 -17.45 7.18 -3.92
CA GLY A 100 -18.01 8.21 -4.80
C GLY A 100 -18.28 7.71 -6.22
N VAL A 101 -17.34 6.96 -6.81
CA VAL A 101 -17.54 6.34 -8.14
C VAL A 101 -18.65 5.29 -8.08
N TRP A 102 -18.67 4.46 -7.02
CA TRP A 102 -19.65 3.40 -6.84
C TRP A 102 -21.09 3.93 -6.74
N THR A 103 -21.29 4.99 -5.95
CA THR A 103 -22.60 5.63 -5.78
C THR A 103 -23.05 6.33 -7.05
N LEU A 104 -22.17 7.06 -7.73
CA LEU A 104 -22.49 7.74 -8.99
C LEU A 104 -22.81 6.75 -10.12
N ALA A 105 -22.18 5.58 -10.13
CA ALA A 105 -22.45 4.52 -11.10
C ALA A 105 -23.70 3.70 -10.77
N GLY A 106 -24.37 3.94 -9.63
CA GLY A 106 -25.58 3.22 -9.22
C GLY A 106 -25.35 1.71 -9.00
N LEU A 107 -24.13 1.33 -8.61
CA LEU A 107 -23.76 -0.08 -8.45
C LEU A 107 -24.38 -0.69 -7.18
N PRO A 108 -24.75 -1.99 -7.20
CA PRO A 108 -25.37 -2.65 -6.06
C PRO A 108 -24.41 -2.76 -4.87
N ARG A 109 -24.91 -3.10 -3.68
CA ARG A 109 -24.04 -3.34 -2.53
C ARG A 109 -23.14 -4.56 -2.79
N VAL A 110 -21.86 -4.44 -2.44
CA VAL A 110 -20.90 -5.56 -2.43
C VAL A 110 -20.69 -6.02 -1.01
N GLU A 111 -20.63 -7.34 -0.82
CA GLU A 111 -20.27 -7.92 0.46
C GLU A 111 -18.77 -7.76 0.72
N PRO A 112 -18.37 -7.46 1.96
CA PRO A 112 -16.95 -7.38 2.29
C PRO A 112 -16.27 -8.73 2.05
N PRO A 113 -14.97 -8.74 1.65
CA PRO A 113 -14.25 -9.98 1.50
C PRO A 113 -14.16 -10.73 2.84
N PRO A 114 -14.05 -12.07 2.82
CA PRO A 114 -13.85 -12.86 4.02
C PRO A 114 -12.65 -12.36 4.84
N VAL A 115 -12.81 -12.31 6.17
CA VAL A 115 -11.75 -11.87 7.10
C VAL A 115 -10.46 -12.67 6.91
N ALA A 116 -10.58 -13.97 6.62
CA ALA A 116 -9.46 -14.87 6.33
C ALA A 116 -8.61 -14.43 5.12
N LEU A 117 -9.19 -13.71 4.16
CA LEU A 117 -8.45 -13.13 3.02
C LEU A 117 -8.04 -11.68 3.30
N ALA A 118 -8.90 -10.91 3.98
CA ALA A 118 -8.67 -9.51 4.25
C ALA A 118 -7.48 -9.29 5.20
N LEU A 119 -7.42 -10.00 6.33
CA LEU A 119 -6.36 -9.83 7.32
C LEU A 119 -4.94 -10.05 6.76
N PRO A 120 -4.63 -11.18 6.10
CA PRO A 120 -3.30 -11.37 5.52
C PRO A 120 -2.99 -10.37 4.42
N PHE A 121 -3.97 -9.96 3.60
CA PHE A 121 -3.78 -8.91 2.61
C PHE A 121 -3.43 -7.55 3.25
N LEU A 122 -4.13 -7.16 4.32
CA LEU A 122 -3.85 -5.94 5.08
C LEU A 122 -2.48 -6.01 5.76
N ALA A 123 -2.11 -7.16 6.32
CA ALA A 123 -0.78 -7.39 6.86
C ALA A 123 0.29 -7.25 5.77
N GLY A 124 0.04 -7.85 4.60
CA GLY A 124 0.83 -7.69 3.39
C GLY A 124 1.03 -6.22 3.03
N LEU A 125 -0.01 -5.38 3.11
CA LEU A 125 0.10 -3.94 2.83
C LEU A 125 0.90 -3.16 3.87
N LEU A 126 0.90 -3.62 5.12
CA LEU A 126 1.60 -2.95 6.22
C LEU A 126 3.11 -3.26 6.23
N LEU A 127 3.52 -4.50 5.90
CA LEU A 127 4.93 -4.90 5.92
C LEU A 127 5.87 -4.00 5.07
N PRO A 128 5.58 -3.72 3.78
CA PRO A 128 6.43 -2.84 2.98
C PRO A 128 6.37 -1.39 3.46
N GLN A 129 5.27 -0.94 4.07
CA GLN A 129 5.21 0.39 4.71
C GLN A 129 6.26 0.49 5.83
N LEU A 130 6.30 -0.50 6.72
CA LEU A 130 7.22 -0.50 7.86
C LEU A 130 8.67 -0.49 7.38
N LEU A 131 8.97 -1.32 6.39
CA LEU A 131 10.29 -1.36 5.77
C LEU A 131 10.65 -0.03 5.10
N HIS A 132 9.72 0.58 4.35
CA HIS A 132 9.94 1.86 3.71
C HIS A 132 10.29 2.96 4.72
N VAL A 133 9.51 3.06 5.80
CA VAL A 133 9.70 4.05 6.87
C VAL A 133 10.99 3.79 7.65
N LEU A 134 11.40 2.52 7.81
CA LEU A 134 12.68 2.17 8.41
C LEU A 134 13.84 2.62 7.51
N LEU A 135 13.74 2.35 6.20
CA LEU A 135 14.75 2.74 5.20
C LEU A 135 14.90 4.26 5.08
N ASP A 136 13.83 5.03 5.32
CA ASP A 136 13.89 6.50 5.35
C ASP A 136 14.78 7.05 6.48
N ARG A 137 15.00 6.26 7.52
CA ARG A 137 15.80 6.64 8.71
C ARG A 137 17.27 6.24 8.62
N LEU A 138 17.66 5.49 7.58
CA LEU A 138 19.03 5.02 7.32
C LEU A 138 19.74 5.94 6.31
#